data_AF-A0A923Q4B2-F1
#
_entry.id   AF-A0A923Q4B2-F1
#
_cell.length_a   1.000
_cell.length_b   1.000
_cell.length_c   1.000
_cell.angle_alpha   90.00
_cell.angle_beta   90.00
_cell.angle_gamma   90.00
#
_symmetry.space_group_name_H-M   'P 1'
#
loop_
_entity.id
_entity.type
_entity.pdbx_description
1 polymer ?
#
loop_
_entity_poly.entity_id
_entity_poly.type
_entity_poly.pdbx_seq_one_letter_code
_entity_poly.pdbx_strand_id
1 'polypeptide(L)'
;EGDVLVHHPYDSFATSVQRFIEQAAADPHVLAIKQTLYRTSGDSPIVDALIDAAEAGKQVVVLVEITARFDEQANIKWARALEKAGCHVVYGLVGLKTHCKTSLVVRQEKGQLRRYAHIGTGNYNPKTARIYEDLGLLTADPEVGADLTDLFNTLTGYSRQTEYRRLLVAPHGVRSGLVRLIETEAAAARVGQPSRIRMKANSIVDEAVIDALYGASRAGVPIELVVRGICALRPGVPGLSETISVRSIVGRFLEHSRVMVFGPADGTDDRPAEHWLGSADLMHRNLDRRVETLVRVKDPAVTGQIDAILDRAMSPRTRHWALASDGSWVQRPGPGEPFRDMQTDLMRRTNERGEEPEPVRSR
;
A
#
# COMPACT_ATOMS: atom_id res chain seq x y z
N GLU A 1 -3.41 -9.68 19.19
CA GLU A 1 -3.81 -8.62 20.13
C GLU A 1 -4.16 -7.30 19.44
N GLY A 2 -3.80 -7.10 18.16
CA GLY A 2 -4.31 -6.02 17.29
C GLY A 2 -3.64 -6.09 15.92
N ASP A 3 -4.05 -5.26 14.98
CA ASP A 3 -3.32 -5.09 13.72
C ASP A 3 -2.05 -4.26 13.94
N VAL A 4 -1.00 -4.50 13.14
CA VAL A 4 0.27 -3.77 13.22
C VAL A 4 0.55 -3.08 11.89
N LEU A 5 0.82 -1.78 11.97
CA LEU A 5 1.32 -0.99 10.84
C LEU A 5 2.83 -0.86 10.95
N VAL A 6 3.52 -1.20 9.88
CA VAL A 6 4.96 -0.96 9.73
C VAL A 6 5.17 0.14 8.70
N HIS A 7 6.15 1.01 8.95
CA HIS A 7 6.44 2.19 8.16
C HIS A 7 7.93 2.24 7.83
N HIS A 8 8.29 1.64 6.70
CA HIS A 8 9.66 1.67 6.19
C HIS A 8 9.95 3.04 5.58
N PRO A 9 11.20 3.55 5.63
CA PRO A 9 12.40 2.94 6.23
C PRO A 9 12.56 3.25 7.72
N TYR A 10 11.56 3.86 8.37
CA TYR A 10 11.64 4.25 9.78
C TYR A 10 11.69 3.00 10.66
N ASP A 11 10.84 2.02 10.37
CA ASP A 11 10.89 0.70 10.97
C ASP A 11 11.84 -0.21 10.17
N SER A 12 12.49 -1.17 10.82
CA SER A 12 13.38 -2.12 10.13
C SER A 12 12.57 -3.16 9.35
N PHE A 13 12.88 -3.31 8.06
CA PHE A 13 12.32 -4.37 7.23
C PHE A 13 12.73 -5.77 7.73
N ALA A 14 13.98 -5.90 8.18
CA ALA A 14 14.54 -7.14 8.68
C ALA A 14 13.80 -7.65 9.93
N THR A 15 13.51 -6.77 10.89
CA THR A 15 12.84 -7.15 12.15
C THR A 15 11.31 -7.16 12.07
N SER A 16 10.73 -6.72 10.94
CA SER A 16 9.28 -6.70 10.72
C SER A 16 8.82 -7.71 9.68
N VAL A 17 8.71 -7.31 8.41
CA VAL A 17 8.12 -8.09 7.32
C VAL A 17 8.96 -9.30 6.97
N GLN A 18 10.29 -9.15 6.94
CA GLN A 18 11.18 -10.28 6.72
C GLN A 18 11.07 -11.27 7.88
N ARG A 19 11.12 -10.78 9.13
CA ARG A 19 10.99 -11.61 10.33
C ARG A 19 9.68 -12.40 10.36
N PHE A 20 8.57 -11.78 9.94
CA PHE A 20 7.27 -12.46 9.82
C PHE A 20 7.35 -13.70 8.93
N ILE A 21 8.01 -13.59 7.77
CA ILE A 21 8.15 -14.70 6.81
C ILE A 21 9.11 -15.77 7.35
N GLU A 22 10.25 -15.36 7.92
CA GLU A 22 11.22 -16.28 8.53
C GLU A 22 10.61 -17.08 9.69
N GLN A 23 9.82 -16.42 10.56
CA GLN A 23 9.12 -17.10 11.64
C GLN A 23 8.07 -18.07 11.11
N ALA A 24 7.33 -17.69 10.07
CA ALA A 24 6.36 -18.58 9.45
C ALA A 24 7.03 -19.81 8.82
N ALA A 25 8.21 -19.64 8.22
CA ALA A 25 8.99 -20.73 7.67
C ALA A 25 9.49 -21.70 8.74
N ALA A 26 9.90 -21.18 9.91
CA ALA A 26 10.43 -21.98 11.01
C ALA A 26 9.37 -22.63 11.91
N ASP A 27 8.16 -22.07 12.02
CA ASP A 27 7.14 -22.58 12.95
C ASP A 27 6.56 -23.94 12.49
N PRO A 28 6.65 -25.01 13.29
CA PRO A 28 6.10 -26.32 12.95
C PRO A 28 4.57 -26.35 12.84
N HIS A 29 3.87 -25.36 13.39
CA HIS A 29 2.41 -25.26 13.30
C HIS A 29 1.93 -24.53 12.05
N VAL A 30 2.83 -23.95 11.26
CA VAL A 30 2.48 -23.35 9.98
C VAL A 30 2.34 -24.44 8.93
N LEU A 31 1.17 -24.49 8.31
CA LEU A 31 0.81 -25.48 7.30
C LEU A 31 1.07 -24.98 5.87
N ALA A 32 0.87 -23.68 5.63
CA ALA A 32 1.02 -23.11 4.30
C ALA A 32 1.48 -21.65 4.33
N ILE A 33 2.23 -21.26 3.30
CA ILE A 33 2.64 -19.88 3.03
C ILE A 33 2.31 -19.56 1.57
N LYS A 34 1.55 -18.50 1.33
CA LYS A 34 1.28 -17.97 -0.02
C LYS A 34 1.87 -16.57 -0.13
N GLN A 35 2.73 -16.33 -1.13
CA GLN A 35 3.47 -15.08 -1.26
C GLN A 35 3.45 -14.59 -2.70
N THR A 36 3.23 -13.29 -2.90
CA THR A 36 3.53 -12.61 -4.16
C THR A 36 4.97 -12.09 -4.13
N LEU A 37 5.76 -12.41 -5.15
CA LEU A 37 7.12 -11.91 -5.29
C LEU A 37 7.24 -11.07 -6.57
N TYR A 38 7.39 -9.77 -6.35
CA TYR A 38 7.61 -8.77 -7.39
C TYR A 38 8.99 -8.15 -7.17
N ARG A 39 9.94 -8.44 -8.07
CA ARG A 39 11.34 -7.94 -8.05
C ARG A 39 12.07 -8.17 -6.72
N THR A 40 12.67 -9.34 -6.56
CA THR A 40 13.54 -9.64 -5.41
C THR A 40 15.01 -9.41 -5.79
N SER A 41 15.89 -9.22 -4.80
CA SER A 41 17.33 -9.22 -5.05
C SER A 41 17.86 -10.63 -5.29
N GLY A 42 18.98 -10.75 -6.02
CA GLY A 42 19.63 -12.04 -6.30
C GLY A 42 19.98 -12.88 -5.06
N ASP A 43 20.24 -12.21 -3.93
CA ASP A 43 20.28 -12.81 -2.59
C ASP A 43 19.08 -12.25 -1.81
N SER A 44 18.05 -13.07 -1.57
CA SER A 44 16.82 -12.64 -0.90
C SER A 44 16.53 -13.57 0.27
N PRO A 45 16.69 -13.12 1.52
CA PRO A 45 16.37 -13.92 2.71
C PRO A 45 14.91 -14.43 2.72
N ILE A 46 14.02 -13.71 2.03
CA ILE A 46 12.62 -14.12 1.86
C ILE A 46 12.51 -15.35 0.95
N VAL A 47 13.28 -15.42 -0.14
CA VAL A 47 13.31 -16.60 -1.01
C VAL A 47 13.88 -17.79 -0.24
N ASP A 48 14.97 -17.58 0.50
CA ASP A 48 15.61 -18.63 1.30
C ASP A 48 14.62 -19.18 2.36
N ALA A 49 13.93 -18.31 3.09
CA ALA A 49 12.91 -18.73 4.05
C ALA A 49 11.74 -19.51 3.41
N LEU A 50 11.33 -19.16 2.18
CA LEU A 50 10.28 -19.90 1.46
C LEU A 50 10.78 -21.28 0.99
N ILE A 51 12.05 -21.40 0.63
CA ILE A 51 12.70 -22.69 0.32
C ILE A 51 12.72 -23.56 1.58
N ASP A 52 13.22 -23.04 2.70
CA ASP A 52 13.28 -23.75 3.98
C ASP A 52 11.89 -24.23 4.43
N ALA A 53 10.86 -23.40 4.22
CA ALA A 53 9.48 -23.75 4.52
C ALA A 53 8.99 -24.95 3.70
N ALA A 54 9.28 -24.98 2.40
CA ALA A 54 8.88 -26.06 1.51
C ALA A 54 9.65 -27.37 1.82
N GLU A 55 10.95 -27.27 2.08
CA GLU A 55 11.78 -28.42 2.49
C GLU A 55 11.34 -28.98 3.85
N ALA A 56 10.81 -28.14 4.75
CA ALA A 56 10.16 -28.55 5.99
C ALA A 56 8.75 -29.15 5.80
N GLY A 57 8.29 -29.34 4.57
CA GLY A 57 7.01 -29.98 4.24
C GLY A 57 5.79 -29.07 4.28
N LYS A 58 5.97 -27.74 4.38
CA LYS A 58 4.86 -26.78 4.33
C LYS A 58 4.39 -26.58 2.89
N GLN A 59 3.10 -26.31 2.70
CA GLN A 59 2.58 -25.96 1.38
C GLN A 59 2.97 -24.51 1.04
N VAL A 60 3.95 -24.33 0.17
CA VAL A 60 4.40 -23.00 -0.27
C VAL A 60 3.91 -22.69 -1.67
N VAL A 61 3.17 -21.60 -1.83
CA VAL A 61 2.71 -21.08 -3.14
C VAL A 61 3.35 -19.72 -3.38
N VAL A 62 4.03 -19.58 -4.51
CA VAL A 62 4.73 -18.34 -4.85
C VAL A 62 4.28 -17.84 -6.20
N LEU A 63 3.76 -16.61 -6.22
CA LEU A 63 3.42 -15.95 -7.47
C LEU A 63 4.59 -15.08 -7.95
N VAL A 64 5.12 -15.38 -9.13
CA VAL A 64 6.34 -14.76 -9.67
C VAL A 64 6.04 -13.95 -10.91
N GLU A 65 6.39 -12.66 -10.87
CA GLU A 65 6.34 -11.80 -12.06
C GLU A 65 7.66 -11.91 -12.85
N ILE A 66 7.67 -12.68 -13.95
CA ILE A 66 8.86 -12.82 -14.81
C ILE A 66 9.12 -11.54 -15.62
N THR A 67 8.08 -10.81 -16.06
CA THR A 67 8.23 -9.68 -17.00
C THR A 67 8.67 -8.37 -16.34
N ALA A 68 9.28 -8.45 -15.17
CA ALA A 68 9.81 -7.32 -14.45
C ALA A 68 11.12 -6.84 -15.11
N ARG A 69 11.04 -5.72 -15.86
CA ARG A 69 12.20 -5.11 -16.55
C ARG A 69 13.42 -5.03 -15.63
N PHE A 70 14.56 -5.49 -16.13
CA PHE A 70 15.91 -5.50 -15.55
C PHE A 70 16.24 -6.60 -14.52
N ASP A 71 15.28 -7.41 -14.06
CA ASP A 71 15.49 -8.48 -13.06
C ASP A 71 15.17 -9.90 -13.59
N GLU A 72 14.91 -10.05 -14.89
CA GLU A 72 14.39 -11.29 -15.49
C GLU A 72 15.26 -12.53 -15.22
N GLN A 73 16.59 -12.42 -15.37
CA GLN A 73 17.51 -13.53 -15.11
C GLN A 73 17.51 -13.96 -13.64
N ALA A 74 17.48 -13.00 -12.72
CA ALA A 74 17.40 -13.28 -11.29
C ALA A 74 16.06 -13.98 -10.97
N ASN A 75 14.95 -13.43 -11.50
CA ASN A 75 13.60 -14.00 -11.35
C ASN A 75 13.49 -15.45 -11.83
N ILE A 76 14.07 -15.76 -12.98
CA ILE A 76 14.10 -17.13 -13.48
C ILE A 76 14.95 -18.04 -12.58
N LYS A 77 16.09 -17.56 -12.08
CA LYS A 77 16.99 -18.35 -11.23
C LYS A 77 16.30 -18.77 -9.93
N TRP A 78 15.70 -17.82 -9.21
CA TRP A 78 15.06 -18.16 -7.93
C TRP A 78 13.70 -18.86 -8.11
N ALA A 79 12.96 -18.59 -9.19
CA ALA A 79 11.77 -19.39 -9.52
C ALA A 79 12.11 -20.88 -9.66
N ARG A 80 13.19 -21.21 -10.38
CA ARG A 80 13.70 -22.60 -10.48
C ARG A 80 14.16 -23.18 -9.15
N ALA A 81 14.79 -22.36 -8.29
CA ALA A 81 15.22 -22.80 -6.97
C ALA A 81 14.01 -23.15 -6.08
N LEU A 82 12.98 -22.30 -6.09
CA LEU A 82 11.71 -22.56 -5.38
C LEU A 82 11.02 -23.82 -5.91
N GLU A 83 10.90 -23.98 -7.24
CA GLU A 83 10.32 -25.19 -7.85
C GLU A 83 11.08 -26.45 -7.40
N LYS A 84 12.42 -26.40 -7.39
CA LYS A 84 13.26 -27.53 -6.96
C LYS A 84 13.06 -27.87 -5.48
N ALA A 85 12.81 -26.88 -4.63
CA ALA A 85 12.50 -27.05 -3.21
C ALA A 85 11.08 -27.58 -2.94
N GLY A 86 10.23 -27.68 -3.97
CA GLY A 86 8.85 -28.17 -3.85
C GLY A 86 7.80 -27.06 -3.71
N CYS A 87 8.16 -25.78 -3.87
CA CYS A 87 7.20 -24.70 -3.94
C CYS A 87 6.33 -24.79 -5.20
N HIS A 88 5.03 -24.52 -5.06
CA HIS A 88 4.15 -24.31 -6.20
C HIS A 88 4.38 -22.88 -6.74
N VAL A 89 5.20 -22.78 -7.78
CA VAL A 89 5.50 -21.51 -8.46
C VAL A 89 4.48 -21.24 -9.57
N VAL A 90 3.87 -20.06 -9.55
CA VAL A 90 2.87 -19.63 -10.53
C VAL A 90 3.26 -18.31 -11.17
N TYR A 91 3.16 -18.24 -12.49
CA TYR A 91 3.68 -17.13 -13.32
C TYR A 91 2.61 -16.07 -13.66
N GLY A 92 1.77 -15.73 -12.67
CA GLY A 92 0.71 -14.73 -12.81
C GLY A 92 -0.38 -15.08 -13.81
N LEU A 93 -1.30 -14.14 -14.05
CA LEU A 93 -2.38 -14.28 -15.02
C LEU A 93 -1.93 -13.76 -16.39
N VAL A 94 -2.28 -14.49 -17.47
CA VAL A 94 -1.93 -14.09 -18.84
C VAL A 94 -2.47 -12.68 -19.13
N GLY A 95 -1.58 -11.80 -19.59
CA GLY A 95 -1.93 -10.41 -19.95
C GLY A 95 -1.98 -9.43 -18.78
N LEU A 96 -1.82 -9.88 -17.53
CA LEU A 96 -1.77 -9.05 -16.34
C LEU A 96 -0.42 -9.17 -15.64
N LYS A 97 0.08 -8.07 -15.08
CA LYS A 97 1.26 -8.10 -14.23
C LYS A 97 0.86 -8.16 -12.75
N THR A 98 1.43 -9.07 -11.99
CA THR A 98 1.17 -9.12 -10.55
C THR A 98 1.99 -8.05 -9.86
N HIS A 99 1.31 -7.07 -9.26
CA HIS A 99 1.94 -5.96 -8.57
C HIS A 99 1.41 -5.78 -7.14
N CYS A 100 0.47 -6.58 -6.68
CA CYS A 100 0.15 -6.65 -5.26
C CYS A 100 1.34 -7.19 -4.44
N LYS A 101 1.42 -6.77 -3.17
CA LYS A 101 2.43 -7.23 -2.22
C LYS A 101 1.76 -7.82 -1.02
N THR A 102 1.46 -9.10 -1.15
CA THR A 102 0.68 -9.85 -0.19
C THR A 102 1.40 -11.12 0.23
N SER A 103 1.35 -11.39 1.53
CA SER A 103 1.76 -12.66 2.13
C SER A 103 0.60 -13.19 2.95
N LEU A 104 0.37 -14.49 2.91
CA LEU A 104 -0.64 -15.18 3.69
C LEU A 104 -0.03 -16.44 4.31
N VAL A 105 -0.02 -16.50 5.63
CA VAL A 105 0.46 -17.63 6.43
C VAL A 105 -0.75 -18.32 7.04
N VAL A 106 -0.88 -19.63 6.82
CA VAL A 106 -1.92 -20.47 7.41
C VAL A 106 -1.29 -21.31 8.51
N ARG A 107 -1.74 -21.10 9.74
CA ARG A 107 -1.21 -21.73 10.96
C ARG A 107 -2.28 -22.50 11.69
N GLN A 108 -1.93 -23.66 12.24
CA GLN A 108 -2.80 -24.43 13.11
C GLN A 108 -2.64 -23.99 14.56
N GLU A 109 -3.72 -23.54 15.20
CA GLU A 109 -3.73 -23.11 16.59
C GLU A 109 -4.89 -23.76 17.34
N LYS A 110 -4.57 -24.54 18.39
CA LYS A 110 -5.58 -25.20 19.23
C LYS A 110 -6.64 -25.97 18.41
N GLY A 111 -6.21 -26.62 17.32
CA GLY A 111 -7.07 -27.39 16.41
C GLY A 111 -7.83 -26.56 15.36
N GLN A 112 -7.65 -25.24 15.30
CA GLN A 112 -8.29 -24.36 14.31
C GLN A 112 -7.25 -23.79 13.34
N LEU A 113 -7.69 -23.49 12.12
CA LEU A 113 -6.86 -22.77 11.14
C LEU A 113 -6.96 -21.27 11.38
N ARG A 114 -5.83 -20.63 11.63
CA ARG A 114 -5.66 -19.19 11.68
C ARG A 114 -4.87 -18.71 10.48
N ARG A 115 -5.21 -17.50 10.02
CA ARG A 115 -4.57 -16.84 8.89
C ARG A 115 -3.92 -15.55 9.38
N TYR A 116 -2.66 -15.38 9.02
CA TYR A 116 -1.89 -14.17 9.25
C TYR A 116 -1.51 -13.59 7.90
N ALA A 117 -1.70 -12.30 7.73
CA ALA A 117 -1.56 -11.63 6.46
C ALA A 117 -0.58 -10.45 6.56
N HIS A 118 0.21 -10.27 5.52
CA HIS A 118 0.89 -9.00 5.24
C HIS A 118 0.34 -8.39 3.96
N ILE A 119 0.00 -7.10 3.97
CA ILE A 119 -0.36 -6.33 2.77
C ILE A 119 0.46 -5.05 2.75
N GLY A 120 1.31 -4.90 1.73
CA GLY A 120 2.24 -3.79 1.61
C GLY A 120 1.94 -2.86 0.44
N THR A 121 2.40 -1.61 0.59
CA THR A 121 2.54 -0.67 -0.53
C THR A 121 3.82 -0.99 -1.33
N GLY A 122 4.88 -1.40 -0.63
CA GLY A 122 6.23 -1.65 -1.17
C GLY A 122 6.53 -3.11 -1.50
N ASN A 123 7.60 -3.34 -2.26
CA ASN A 123 8.10 -4.68 -2.60
C ASN A 123 8.76 -5.38 -1.41
N TYR A 124 8.83 -6.71 -1.46
CA TYR A 124 9.62 -7.55 -0.55
C TYR A 124 11.12 -7.50 -0.86
N ASN A 125 11.72 -6.31 -0.79
CA ASN A 125 13.12 -6.08 -1.14
C ASN A 125 13.82 -5.22 -0.06
N PRO A 126 14.73 -5.81 0.73
CA PRO A 126 15.42 -5.11 1.81
C PRO A 126 16.21 -3.87 1.34
N LYS A 127 16.72 -3.88 0.10
CA LYS A 127 17.50 -2.75 -0.42
C LYS A 127 16.60 -1.54 -0.68
N THR A 128 15.43 -1.75 -1.29
CA THR A 128 14.49 -0.66 -1.55
C THR A 128 13.82 -0.18 -0.27
N ALA A 129 13.58 -1.07 0.70
CA ALA A 129 12.98 -0.73 1.99
C ALA A 129 13.80 0.28 2.81
N ARG A 130 15.06 0.54 2.46
CA ARG A 130 15.93 1.56 3.10
C ARG A 130 15.85 2.94 2.47
N ILE A 131 15.29 3.03 1.27
CA ILE A 131 15.26 4.27 0.47
C ILE A 131 13.85 4.66 0.05
N TYR A 132 12.88 3.76 0.09
CA TYR A 132 11.48 4.00 -0.26
C TYR A 132 10.67 4.04 1.04
N GLU A 133 9.80 5.03 1.15
CA GLU A 133 8.84 5.13 2.22
C GLU A 133 7.62 4.27 1.89
N ASP A 134 7.40 3.20 2.65
CA ASP A 134 6.34 2.24 2.39
C ASP A 134 5.61 1.88 3.69
N LEU A 135 4.33 1.54 3.54
CA LEU A 135 3.51 1.02 4.63
C LEU A 135 3.23 -0.47 4.42
N GLY A 136 3.21 -1.22 5.52
CA GLY A 136 2.81 -2.63 5.56
C GLY A 136 1.81 -2.87 6.68
N LEU A 137 0.72 -3.56 6.38
CA LEU A 137 -0.24 -4.03 7.37
C LEU A 137 0.04 -5.50 7.67
N LEU A 138 0.32 -5.81 8.94
CA LEU A 138 0.29 -7.17 9.49
C LEU A 138 -1.03 -7.36 10.23
N THR A 139 -1.82 -8.36 9.85
CA THR A 139 -3.16 -8.58 10.41
C THR A 139 -3.50 -10.06 10.54
N ALA A 140 -4.35 -10.38 11.51
CA ALA A 140 -5.00 -11.69 11.65
C ALA A 140 -6.53 -11.58 11.51
N ASP A 141 -7.02 -10.48 10.92
CA ASP A 141 -8.44 -10.25 10.64
C ASP A 141 -8.96 -11.38 9.72
N PRO A 142 -10.06 -12.07 10.11
CA PRO A 142 -10.56 -13.22 9.38
C PRO A 142 -11.13 -12.85 8.00
N GLU A 143 -11.68 -11.64 7.81
CA GLU A 143 -12.18 -11.17 6.52
C GLU A 143 -11.01 -10.91 5.57
N VAL A 144 -9.95 -10.26 6.04
CA VAL A 144 -8.73 -10.01 5.24
C VAL A 144 -8.05 -11.34 4.87
N GLY A 145 -7.95 -12.27 5.82
CA GLY A 145 -7.40 -13.60 5.56
C GLY A 145 -8.23 -14.41 4.56
N ALA A 146 -9.56 -14.29 4.59
CA ALA A 146 -10.45 -14.92 3.61
C ALA A 146 -10.28 -14.29 2.23
N ASP A 147 -10.27 -12.96 2.14
CA ASP A 147 -10.09 -12.25 0.87
C ASP A 147 -8.73 -12.55 0.22
N LEU A 148 -7.63 -12.63 0.99
CA LEU A 148 -6.35 -13.05 0.44
C LEU A 148 -6.36 -14.51 -0.02
N THR A 149 -7.10 -15.38 0.67
CA THR A 149 -7.29 -16.76 0.21
C THR A 149 -7.97 -16.77 -1.16
N ASP A 150 -9.05 -16.01 -1.31
CA ASP A 150 -9.81 -15.88 -2.56
C ASP A 150 -8.96 -15.26 -3.69
N LEU A 151 -8.13 -14.27 -3.35
CA LEU A 151 -7.19 -13.64 -4.28
C LEU A 151 -6.16 -14.65 -4.77
N PHE A 152 -5.49 -15.38 -3.88
CA PHE A 152 -4.52 -16.38 -4.28
C PHE A 152 -5.15 -17.51 -5.10
N ASN A 153 -6.38 -17.93 -4.78
CA ASN A 153 -7.09 -18.92 -5.58
C ASN A 153 -7.39 -18.39 -6.99
N THR A 154 -7.76 -17.12 -7.12
CA THR A 154 -7.95 -16.48 -8.43
C THR A 154 -6.64 -16.40 -9.22
N LEU A 155 -5.55 -15.99 -8.57
CA LEU A 155 -4.23 -15.85 -9.22
C LEU A 155 -3.60 -17.18 -9.64
N THR A 156 -4.01 -18.27 -9.00
CA THR A 156 -3.57 -19.63 -9.34
C THR A 156 -4.54 -20.35 -10.28
N GLY A 157 -5.58 -19.67 -10.77
CA GLY A 157 -6.53 -20.20 -11.76
C GLY A 157 -7.65 -21.06 -11.18
N TYR A 158 -7.80 -21.12 -9.85
CA TYR A 158 -8.83 -21.92 -9.17
C TYR A 158 -10.18 -21.19 -9.01
N SER A 159 -10.24 -19.87 -9.24
CA SER A 159 -11.46 -19.07 -9.06
C SER A 159 -11.55 -17.90 -10.05
N ARG A 160 -12.76 -17.36 -10.22
CA ARG A 160 -13.05 -16.11 -10.97
C ARG A 160 -13.65 -15.03 -10.06
N GLN A 161 -13.31 -15.05 -8.77
CA GLN A 161 -13.81 -14.11 -7.78
C GLN A 161 -13.39 -12.67 -8.12
N THR A 162 -14.37 -11.77 -8.21
CA THR A 162 -14.13 -10.33 -8.46
C THR A 162 -14.54 -9.45 -7.28
N GLU A 163 -15.29 -9.99 -6.33
CA GLU A 163 -15.81 -9.28 -5.16
C GLU A 163 -15.15 -9.79 -3.87
N TYR A 164 -14.82 -8.85 -3.00
CA TYR A 164 -14.05 -9.09 -1.78
C TYR A 164 -14.69 -8.29 -0.64
N ARG A 165 -14.50 -8.75 0.61
CA ARG A 165 -15.13 -8.19 1.81
C ARG A 165 -14.47 -6.88 2.23
N ARG A 166 -13.14 -6.86 2.19
CA ARG A 166 -12.24 -5.82 2.70
C ARG A 166 -11.18 -5.41 1.69
N LEU A 167 -11.01 -6.15 0.60
CA LEU A 167 -10.10 -5.78 -0.48
C LEU A 167 -10.82 -5.07 -1.64
N LEU A 168 -10.10 -4.16 -2.30
CA LEU A 168 -10.35 -3.81 -3.69
C LEU A 168 -9.21 -4.35 -4.52
N VAL A 169 -9.52 -5.09 -5.59
CA VAL A 169 -8.52 -5.78 -6.41
C VAL A 169 -8.62 -5.33 -7.87
N ALA A 170 -7.52 -4.83 -8.43
CA ALA A 170 -7.43 -4.49 -9.84
C ALA A 170 -7.31 -5.78 -10.70
N PRO A 171 -7.86 -5.80 -11.92
CA PRO A 171 -8.39 -4.66 -12.66
C PRO A 171 -9.86 -4.31 -12.37
N HIS A 172 -10.61 -5.16 -11.67
CA HIS A 172 -12.07 -5.03 -11.61
C HIS A 172 -12.58 -4.09 -10.50
N GLY A 173 -11.95 -4.11 -9.33
CA GLY A 173 -12.48 -3.50 -8.10
C GLY A 173 -11.87 -2.16 -7.69
N VAL A 174 -10.59 -1.90 -8.00
CA VAL A 174 -9.93 -0.69 -7.48
C VAL A 174 -10.53 0.59 -8.08
N ARG A 175 -10.60 0.71 -9.41
CA ARG A 175 -11.14 1.93 -10.05
C ARG A 175 -12.59 2.18 -9.64
N SER A 176 -13.45 1.17 -9.84
CA SER A 176 -14.89 1.26 -9.55
C SER A 176 -15.16 1.51 -8.07
N GLY A 177 -14.41 0.86 -7.17
CA GLY A 177 -14.50 1.05 -5.74
C GLY A 177 -14.10 2.46 -5.30
N LEU A 178 -12.98 2.99 -5.80
CA LEU A 178 -12.53 4.35 -5.49
C LEU A 178 -13.51 5.41 -6.02
N VAL A 179 -13.99 5.28 -7.26
CA VAL A 179 -15.00 6.18 -7.84
C VAL A 179 -16.25 6.20 -6.96
N ARG A 180 -16.76 5.04 -6.56
CA ARG A 180 -17.92 4.94 -5.65
C ARG A 180 -17.69 5.60 -4.29
N LEU A 181 -16.49 5.46 -3.72
CA LEU A 181 -16.13 6.11 -2.46
C LEU A 181 -16.10 7.64 -2.60
N ILE A 182 -15.53 8.15 -3.70
CA ILE A 182 -15.53 9.59 -4.02
C ILE A 182 -16.95 10.11 -4.23
N GLU A 183 -17.78 9.38 -4.96
CA GLU A 183 -19.17 9.75 -5.22
C GLU A 183 -20.02 9.76 -3.93
N THR A 184 -19.75 8.84 -3.00
CA THR A 184 -20.37 8.85 -1.67
C THR A 184 -20.06 10.15 -0.92
N GLU A 185 -18.80 10.61 -0.93
CA GLU A 185 -18.43 11.90 -0.34
C GLU A 185 -19.13 13.07 -1.04
N ALA A 186 -19.19 13.04 -2.37
CA ALA A 186 -19.88 14.07 -3.15
C ALA A 186 -21.39 14.11 -2.84
N ALA A 187 -22.03 12.97 -2.64
CA ALA A 187 -23.45 12.88 -2.27
C ALA A 187 -23.69 13.45 -0.87
N ALA A 188 -22.83 13.12 0.10
CA ALA A 188 -22.91 13.67 1.45
C ALA A 188 -22.76 15.20 1.46
N ALA A 189 -21.78 15.74 0.72
CA ALA A 189 -21.57 17.18 0.62
C ALA A 189 -22.77 17.93 0.04
N ARG A 190 -23.43 17.37 -0.99
CA ARG A 190 -24.64 17.96 -1.61
C ARG A 190 -25.80 18.13 -0.64
N VAL A 191 -25.91 17.29 0.38
CA VAL A 191 -26.94 17.38 1.42
C VAL A 191 -26.44 18.05 2.71
N GLY A 192 -25.27 18.68 2.67
CA GLY A 192 -24.69 19.41 3.81
C GLY A 192 -24.10 18.54 4.90
N GLN A 193 -23.87 17.24 4.65
CA GLN A 193 -23.21 16.35 5.60
C GLN A 193 -21.68 16.54 5.56
N PRO A 194 -20.98 16.42 6.71
CA PRO A 194 -19.53 16.51 6.76
C PRO A 194 -18.88 15.47 5.86
N SER A 195 -18.02 15.90 4.94
CA SER A 195 -17.33 15.06 3.95
C SER A 195 -15.87 15.46 3.85
N ARG A 196 -15.01 14.53 3.43
CA ARG A 196 -13.58 14.80 3.18
C ARG A 196 -12.97 13.66 2.36
N ILE A 197 -11.99 13.99 1.53
CA ILE A 197 -11.15 13.01 0.83
C ILE A 197 -9.69 13.35 1.09
N ARG A 198 -8.91 12.36 1.51
CA ARG A 198 -7.45 12.47 1.58
C ARG A 198 -6.83 11.32 0.80
N MET A 199 -5.85 11.60 -0.05
CA MET A 199 -5.13 10.55 -0.77
C MET A 199 -3.64 10.83 -0.81
N LYS A 200 -2.84 9.79 -0.65
CA LYS A 200 -1.41 9.79 -0.94
C LYS A 200 -1.15 8.72 -1.99
N ALA A 201 -0.45 9.08 -3.06
CA ALA A 201 -0.09 8.18 -4.15
C ALA A 201 1.22 8.62 -4.80
N ASN A 202 1.84 7.74 -5.60
CA ASN A 202 2.99 8.16 -6.40
C ASN A 202 2.54 8.95 -7.61
N SER A 203 1.42 8.58 -8.23
CA SER A 203 0.94 9.22 -9.45
C SER A 203 -0.58 9.14 -9.58
N ILE A 204 -1.16 10.20 -10.13
CA ILE A 204 -2.59 10.33 -10.45
C ILE A 204 -2.73 10.80 -11.90
N VAL A 205 -3.16 9.89 -12.77
CA VAL A 205 -3.40 10.15 -14.20
C VAL A 205 -4.64 9.44 -14.76
N ASP A 206 -5.33 8.62 -13.97
CA ASP A 206 -6.56 7.95 -14.41
C ASP A 206 -7.71 8.95 -14.50
N GLU A 207 -8.32 9.08 -15.68
CA GLU A 207 -9.32 10.13 -15.96
C GLU A 207 -10.61 9.88 -15.17
N ALA A 208 -11.05 8.63 -15.02
CA ALA A 208 -12.28 8.33 -14.28
C ALA A 208 -12.16 8.73 -12.80
N VAL A 209 -11.01 8.46 -12.16
CA VAL A 209 -10.76 8.91 -10.79
C VAL A 209 -10.62 10.43 -10.71
N ILE A 210 -9.93 11.07 -11.67
CA ILE A 210 -9.78 12.53 -11.71
C ILE A 210 -11.14 13.23 -11.89
N ASP A 211 -11.97 12.75 -12.80
CA ASP A 211 -13.30 13.31 -13.07
C ASP A 211 -14.22 13.15 -11.85
N ALA A 212 -14.13 12.02 -11.14
CA ALA A 212 -14.83 11.83 -9.87
C ALA A 212 -14.35 12.84 -8.81
N LEU A 213 -13.04 13.08 -8.69
CA LEU A 213 -12.49 14.08 -7.76
C LEU A 213 -12.95 15.50 -8.10
N TYR A 214 -13.00 15.87 -9.38
CA TYR A 214 -13.60 17.15 -9.79
C TYR A 214 -15.09 17.22 -9.48
N GLY A 215 -15.83 16.13 -9.68
CA GLY A 215 -17.23 16.01 -9.29
C GLY A 215 -17.45 16.23 -7.80
N ALA A 216 -16.61 15.63 -6.95
CA ALA A 216 -16.63 15.82 -5.51
C ALA A 216 -16.25 17.26 -5.11
N SER A 217 -15.26 17.86 -5.77
CA SER A 217 -14.88 19.25 -5.51
C SER A 217 -16.01 20.22 -5.79
N ARG A 218 -16.71 20.08 -6.91
CA ARG A 218 -17.89 20.89 -7.25
C ARG A 218 -19.06 20.70 -6.27
N ALA A 219 -19.13 19.54 -5.62
CA ALA A 219 -20.11 19.29 -4.55
C ALA A 219 -19.69 19.90 -3.21
N GLY A 220 -18.50 20.49 -3.10
CA GLY A 220 -17.99 21.14 -1.89
C GLY A 220 -17.14 20.24 -0.99
N VAL A 221 -16.77 19.03 -1.42
CA VAL A 221 -15.93 18.12 -0.63
C VAL A 221 -14.52 18.72 -0.50
N PRO A 222 -13.95 18.87 0.71
CA PRO A 222 -12.53 19.18 0.88
C PRO A 222 -11.65 18.00 0.46
N ILE A 223 -10.70 18.24 -0.44
CA ILE A 223 -9.85 17.18 -1.02
C ILE A 223 -8.37 17.54 -0.83
N GLU A 224 -7.61 16.62 -0.25
CA GLU A 224 -6.18 16.76 0.03
C GLU A 224 -5.40 15.63 -0.63
N LEU A 225 -4.49 15.96 -1.53
CA LEU A 225 -3.72 15.00 -2.32
C LEU A 225 -2.23 15.16 -2.06
N VAL A 226 -1.56 14.08 -1.68
CA VAL A 226 -0.10 14.00 -1.57
C VAL A 226 0.42 13.14 -2.72
N VAL A 227 0.92 13.78 -3.78
CA VAL A 227 1.35 13.13 -5.02
C VAL A 227 2.80 13.49 -5.29
N ARG A 228 3.71 12.52 -5.20
CA ARG A 228 5.13 12.80 -5.39
C ARG A 228 5.55 12.98 -6.86
N GLY A 229 4.86 12.25 -7.75
CA GLY A 229 5.28 12.02 -9.13
C GLY A 229 4.33 12.72 -10.10
N ILE A 230 3.81 11.96 -11.07
CA ILE A 230 2.98 12.53 -12.12
C ILE A 230 1.58 12.83 -11.56
N CYS A 231 1.13 14.08 -11.70
CA CYS A 231 -0.22 14.51 -11.38
C CYS A 231 -0.84 15.17 -12.61
N ALA A 232 -1.84 14.54 -13.22
CA ALA A 232 -2.60 15.14 -14.33
C ALA A 232 -3.76 16.02 -13.85
N LEU A 233 -4.15 15.91 -12.58
CA LEU A 233 -5.16 16.75 -11.94
C LEU A 233 -4.65 18.18 -11.77
N ARG A 234 -5.50 19.17 -12.05
CA ARG A 234 -5.24 20.60 -11.81
C ARG A 234 -6.06 21.09 -10.61
N PRO A 235 -5.42 21.45 -9.48
CA PRO A 235 -6.13 21.99 -8.31
C PRO A 235 -6.46 23.48 -8.49
N GLY A 236 -7.45 23.98 -7.73
CA GLY A 236 -7.74 25.41 -7.63
C GLY A 236 -8.33 26.07 -8.88
N VAL A 237 -8.88 25.30 -9.82
CA VAL A 237 -9.56 25.82 -11.00
C VAL A 237 -10.99 26.23 -10.62
N PRO A 238 -11.39 27.51 -10.80
CA PRO A 238 -12.73 27.98 -10.45
C PRO A 238 -13.84 27.15 -11.09
N GLY A 239 -14.85 26.75 -10.30
CA GLY A 239 -15.98 25.92 -10.76
C GLY A 239 -15.64 24.46 -11.07
N LEU A 240 -14.40 24.01 -10.83
CA LEU A 240 -13.95 22.65 -11.13
C LEU A 240 -13.23 21.96 -9.96
N SER A 241 -12.24 22.62 -9.35
CA SER A 241 -11.32 22.00 -8.38
C SER A 241 -10.92 22.92 -7.22
N GLU A 242 -11.77 23.87 -6.86
CA GLU A 242 -11.51 24.91 -5.84
C GLU A 242 -11.21 24.34 -4.46
N THR A 243 -11.76 23.17 -4.14
CA THR A 243 -11.56 22.49 -2.85
C THR A 243 -10.41 21.50 -2.84
N ILE A 244 -9.69 21.35 -3.96
CA ILE A 244 -8.59 20.40 -4.10
C ILE A 244 -7.27 21.08 -3.82
N SER A 245 -6.52 20.53 -2.87
CA SER A 245 -5.12 20.89 -2.61
C SER A 245 -4.22 19.72 -2.97
N VAL A 246 -3.12 20.01 -3.69
CA VAL A 246 -2.14 18.99 -4.11
C VAL A 246 -0.76 19.40 -3.61
N ARG A 247 -0.09 18.46 -2.94
CA ARG A 247 1.26 18.60 -2.40
C ARG A 247 2.16 17.47 -2.89
N SER A 248 3.45 17.77 -3.05
CA SER A 248 4.51 16.79 -3.26
C SER A 248 5.55 16.95 -2.17
N ILE A 249 5.90 15.85 -1.50
CA ILE A 249 6.96 15.81 -0.50
C ILE A 249 8.17 15.15 -1.16
N VAL A 250 9.28 15.87 -1.17
CA VAL A 250 10.54 15.42 -1.74
C VAL A 250 11.61 15.60 -0.67
N GLY A 251 12.30 14.51 -0.35
CA GLY A 251 13.29 14.48 0.71
C GLY A 251 14.33 13.39 0.48
N ARG A 252 14.94 12.93 1.57
CA ARG A 252 15.92 11.85 1.60
C ARG A 252 15.33 10.53 1.11
N PHE A 253 14.13 10.20 1.58
CA PHE A 253 13.43 8.98 1.19
C PHE A 253 12.49 9.27 0.04
N LEU A 254 12.33 8.26 -0.81
CA LEU A 254 11.37 8.29 -1.89
C LEU A 254 10.00 7.96 -1.31
N GLU A 255 9.15 8.97 -1.11
CA GLU A 255 7.73 8.78 -0.76
C GLU A 255 7.16 7.67 -1.65
N HIS A 256 6.53 6.63 -1.10
CA HIS A 256 6.11 5.50 -1.94
C HIS A 256 4.81 4.85 -1.46
N SER A 257 4.38 5.08 -0.23
CA SER A 257 3.12 4.53 0.26
C SER A 257 1.92 5.12 -0.49
N ARG A 258 0.89 4.28 -0.63
CA ARG A 258 -0.40 4.63 -1.22
C ARG A 258 -1.46 4.41 -0.17
N VAL A 259 -2.10 5.50 0.25
CA VAL A 259 -3.19 5.49 1.23
C VAL A 259 -4.33 6.39 0.77
N MET A 260 -5.56 6.00 1.06
CA MET A 260 -6.75 6.78 0.72
C MET A 260 -7.70 6.76 1.92
N VAL A 261 -8.21 7.94 2.28
CA VAL A 261 -9.15 8.11 3.40
C VAL A 261 -10.37 8.86 2.90
N PHE A 262 -11.54 8.31 3.14
CA PHE A 262 -12.84 8.87 2.76
C PHE A 262 -13.69 9.10 4.00
N GLY A 263 -14.30 10.27 4.11
CA GLY A 263 -15.12 10.66 5.25
C GLY A 263 -14.42 11.67 6.18
N PRO A 264 -15.19 12.36 7.03
CA PRO A 264 -14.68 13.39 7.94
C PRO A 264 -13.74 12.79 9.01
N ALA A 265 -12.81 13.62 9.53
CA ALA A 265 -11.85 13.19 10.55
C ALA A 265 -12.54 12.76 11.86
N ASP A 266 -13.58 13.49 12.26
CA ASP A 266 -14.43 13.20 13.42
C ASP A 266 -15.70 12.46 12.98
N GLY A 267 -15.55 11.42 12.16
CA GLY A 267 -16.68 10.60 11.68
C GLY A 267 -17.59 10.14 12.81
N THR A 268 -18.89 10.11 12.53
CA THR A 268 -19.88 9.56 13.47
C THR A 268 -19.95 8.03 13.32
N ASP A 269 -20.56 7.35 14.28
CA ASP A 269 -20.81 5.90 14.17
C ASP A 269 -21.59 5.54 12.89
N ASP A 270 -22.46 6.44 12.43
CA ASP A 270 -23.25 6.29 11.21
C ASP A 270 -22.42 6.51 9.92
N ARG A 271 -21.28 7.22 10.01
CA ARG A 271 -20.41 7.52 8.88
C ARG A 271 -18.93 7.57 9.30
N PRO A 272 -18.35 6.43 9.68
CA PRO A 272 -16.94 6.37 10.05
C PRO A 272 -16.07 6.63 8.82
N ALA A 273 -14.92 7.24 9.02
CA ALA A 273 -13.92 7.36 7.97
C ALA A 273 -13.46 5.96 7.49
N GLU A 274 -13.28 5.81 6.18
CA GLU A 274 -12.76 4.59 5.59
C GLU A 274 -11.30 4.78 5.18
N HIS A 275 -10.39 4.03 5.81
CA HIS A 275 -8.97 4.04 5.50
C HIS A 275 -8.58 2.86 4.63
N TRP A 276 -7.88 3.14 3.55
CA TRP A 276 -7.42 2.18 2.58
C TRP A 276 -5.92 2.31 2.38
N LEU A 277 -5.21 1.19 2.29
CA LEU A 277 -3.78 1.17 1.91
C LEU A 277 -3.49 0.03 0.95
N GLY A 278 -2.46 0.18 0.12
CA GLY A 278 -1.96 -0.94 -0.66
C GLY A 278 -1.13 -0.56 -1.87
N SER A 279 -1.21 -1.37 -2.91
CA SER A 279 -0.24 -1.39 -4.01
C SER A 279 -0.62 -0.53 -5.21
N ALA A 280 -1.87 -0.10 -5.32
CA ALA A 280 -2.35 0.62 -6.50
C ALA A 280 -1.92 2.11 -6.51
N ASP A 281 -1.24 2.51 -7.58
CA ASP A 281 -1.24 3.91 -8.04
C ASP A 281 -2.46 4.19 -8.92
N LEU A 282 -2.81 5.47 -9.09
CA LEU A 282 -3.98 5.89 -9.86
C LEU A 282 -3.59 6.14 -11.33
N MET A 283 -3.16 5.07 -12.01
CA MET A 283 -2.77 5.11 -13.43
C MET A 283 -3.40 3.95 -14.20
N HIS A 284 -3.71 4.17 -15.49
CA HIS A 284 -4.20 3.15 -16.44
C HIS A 284 -3.55 1.78 -16.30
N ARG A 285 -2.21 1.73 -16.39
CA ARG A 285 -1.49 0.45 -16.31
C ARG A 285 -1.66 -0.28 -14.97
N ASN A 286 -1.89 0.46 -13.88
CA ASN A 286 -2.10 -0.09 -12.54
C ASN A 286 -3.53 -0.59 -12.39
N LEU A 287 -4.50 0.11 -12.97
CA LEU A 287 -5.91 -0.18 -12.80
C LEU A 287 -6.46 -1.15 -13.86
N ASP A 288 -5.84 -1.28 -15.04
CA ASP A 288 -6.33 -2.14 -16.13
C ASP A 288 -5.45 -3.37 -16.41
N ARG A 289 -4.13 -3.24 -16.21
CA ARG A 289 -3.15 -4.22 -16.69
C ARG A 289 -2.34 -4.87 -15.57
N ARG A 290 -2.71 -4.60 -14.32
CA ARG A 290 -2.05 -5.15 -13.14
C ARG A 290 -3.06 -5.73 -12.17
N VAL A 291 -2.61 -6.74 -11.44
CA VAL A 291 -3.23 -7.14 -10.20
C VAL A 291 -2.63 -6.27 -9.11
N GLU A 292 -3.43 -5.34 -8.60
CA GLU A 292 -3.13 -4.47 -7.46
C GLU A 292 -4.18 -4.73 -6.38
N THR A 293 -3.84 -4.43 -5.13
CA THR A 293 -4.73 -4.59 -3.98
C THR A 293 -4.74 -3.32 -3.14
N LEU A 294 -5.91 -2.92 -2.68
CA LEU A 294 -6.10 -2.01 -1.54
C LEU A 294 -6.87 -2.76 -0.45
N VAL A 295 -6.46 -2.63 0.81
CA VAL A 295 -7.16 -3.19 1.97
C VAL A 295 -7.81 -2.08 2.78
N ARG A 296 -9.07 -2.28 3.15
CA ARG A 296 -9.76 -1.43 4.13
C ARG A 296 -9.27 -1.78 5.52
N VAL A 297 -8.64 -0.83 6.19
CA VAL A 297 -8.19 -0.92 7.58
C VAL A 297 -9.34 -0.52 8.51
N LYS A 298 -9.53 -1.26 9.60
CA LYS A 298 -10.53 -0.94 10.64
C LYS A 298 -9.93 -0.76 12.03
N ASP A 299 -8.73 -1.29 12.30
CA ASP A 299 -8.10 -1.16 13.61
C ASP A 299 -7.84 0.32 13.95
N PRO A 300 -8.45 0.87 15.01
CA PRO A 300 -8.33 2.29 15.35
C PRO A 300 -6.90 2.77 15.60
N ALA A 301 -6.02 1.89 16.12
CA ALA A 301 -4.62 2.25 16.34
C ALA A 301 -3.87 2.38 15.02
N VAL A 302 -4.21 1.57 14.01
CA VAL A 302 -3.64 1.68 12.67
C VAL A 302 -4.22 2.86 11.90
N THR A 303 -5.54 3.06 11.92
CA THR A 303 -6.17 4.19 11.21
C THR A 303 -5.68 5.52 11.76
N GLY A 304 -5.54 5.66 13.08
CA GLY A 304 -4.97 6.84 13.71
C GLY A 304 -3.51 7.11 13.30
N GLN A 305 -2.72 6.06 13.02
CA GLN A 305 -1.37 6.24 12.48
C GLN A 305 -1.38 6.74 11.03
N ILE A 306 -2.27 6.21 10.19
CA ILE A 306 -2.47 6.67 8.80
C ILE A 306 -2.89 8.15 8.79
N ASP A 307 -3.85 8.52 9.64
CA ASP A 307 -4.30 9.90 9.78
C ASP A 307 -3.16 10.81 10.20
N ALA A 308 -2.36 10.39 11.20
CA ALA A 308 -1.24 11.18 11.65
C ALA A 308 -0.15 11.36 10.56
N ILE A 309 0.03 10.39 9.66
CA ILE A 309 0.93 10.53 8.49
C ILE A 309 0.38 11.60 7.54
N LEU A 310 -0.90 11.52 7.18
CA LEU A 310 -1.56 12.47 6.29
C LEU A 310 -1.60 13.89 6.89
N ASP A 311 -1.90 14.03 8.18
CA ASP A 311 -1.93 15.31 8.87
C ASP A 311 -0.55 15.96 8.92
N ARG A 312 0.52 15.17 9.06
CA ARG A 312 1.90 15.67 8.94
C ARG A 312 2.18 16.15 7.52
N ALA A 313 1.78 15.39 6.50
CA ALA A 313 2.00 15.76 5.10
C ALA A 313 1.22 17.04 4.71
N MET A 314 0.00 17.19 5.25
CA MET A 314 -0.89 18.32 4.99
C MET A 314 -0.71 19.50 5.96
N SER A 315 0.15 19.37 6.97
CA SER A 315 0.47 20.49 7.87
C SER A 315 1.07 21.67 7.11
N PRO A 316 0.66 22.92 7.37
CA PRO A 316 1.25 24.10 6.74
C PRO A 316 2.72 24.31 7.14
N ARG A 317 3.15 23.72 8.26
CA ARG A 317 4.55 23.80 8.73
C ARG A 317 5.46 22.82 8.00
N THR A 318 4.92 21.79 7.35
CA THR A 318 5.72 20.78 6.66
C THR A 318 6.22 21.31 5.33
N ARG A 319 7.52 21.16 5.05
CA ARG A 319 8.09 21.53 3.76
C ARG A 319 7.58 20.60 2.65
N HIS A 320 7.00 21.19 1.62
CA HIS A 320 6.43 20.52 0.45
C HIS A 320 6.50 21.42 -0.79
N TRP A 321 6.23 20.85 -1.95
CA TRP A 321 5.88 21.58 -3.16
C TRP A 321 4.36 21.58 -3.30
N ALA A 322 3.74 22.74 -3.43
CA ALA A 322 2.32 22.88 -3.70
C ALA A 322 2.11 23.08 -5.21
N LEU A 323 1.18 22.31 -5.80
CA LEU A 323 0.79 22.49 -7.21
C LEU A 323 -0.22 23.63 -7.30
N ALA A 324 0.09 24.66 -8.08
CA ALA A 324 -0.79 25.79 -8.36
C ALA A 324 -1.71 25.49 -9.56
N SER A 325 -2.75 26.32 -9.73
CA SER A 325 -3.76 26.16 -10.78
C SER A 325 -3.23 26.37 -12.20
N ASP A 326 -2.11 27.08 -12.35
CA ASP A 326 -1.39 27.25 -13.62
C ASP A 326 -0.46 26.06 -13.95
N GLY A 327 -0.38 25.06 -13.07
CA GLY A 327 0.47 23.88 -13.21
C GLY A 327 1.90 24.06 -12.69
N SER A 328 2.24 25.22 -12.14
CA SER A 328 3.53 25.45 -11.50
C SER A 328 3.61 24.80 -10.12
N TRP A 329 4.81 24.37 -9.73
CA TRP A 329 5.07 23.85 -8.38
C TRP A 329 5.81 24.91 -7.56
N VAL A 330 5.25 25.27 -6.41
CA VAL A 330 5.80 26.29 -5.52
C VAL A 330 6.18 25.67 -4.18
N GLN A 331 7.42 25.85 -3.74
CA GLN A 331 7.86 25.36 -2.44
C GLN A 331 7.20 26.14 -1.29
N ARG A 332 6.68 25.41 -0.30
CA ARG A 332 6.01 25.92 0.89
C ARG A 332 6.43 25.12 2.14
N PRO A 333 6.70 25.75 3.30
CA PRO A 333 6.98 27.18 3.50
C PRO A 333 8.06 27.69 2.52
N GLY A 334 8.05 29.00 2.25
CA GLY A 334 8.94 29.63 1.29
C GLY A 334 10.42 29.60 1.73
N PRO A 335 11.36 29.94 0.84
CA PRO A 335 12.78 30.05 1.19
C PRO A 335 12.99 30.98 2.40
N GLY A 336 13.69 30.48 3.42
CA GLY A 336 13.98 31.22 4.66
C GLY A 336 12.89 31.16 5.74
N GLU A 337 11.71 30.62 5.44
CA GLU A 337 10.66 30.43 6.44
C GLU A 337 10.93 29.17 7.30
N PRO A 338 10.60 29.19 8.60
CA PRO A 338 10.69 28.02 9.44
C PRO A 338 9.81 26.89 8.92
N PHE A 339 10.37 25.70 8.78
CA PHE A 339 9.64 24.51 8.34
C PHE A 339 9.99 23.28 9.18
N ARG A 340 9.10 22.29 9.11
CA ARG A 340 9.32 20.92 9.58
C ARG A 340 9.66 20.05 8.38
N ASP A 341 10.79 19.36 8.43
CA ASP A 341 11.05 18.26 7.51
C ASP A 341 10.33 17.01 8.02
N MET A 342 9.35 16.51 7.24
CA MET A 342 8.49 15.40 7.65
C MET A 342 9.30 14.12 7.90
N GLN A 343 10.23 13.80 7.00
CA GLN A 343 11.02 12.57 7.09
C GLN A 343 11.96 12.61 8.30
N THR A 344 12.56 13.76 8.57
CA THR A 344 13.40 13.96 9.77
C THR A 344 12.57 13.87 11.07
N ASP A 345 11.37 14.45 11.10
CA ASP A 345 10.47 14.34 12.27
C ASP A 345 10.06 12.88 12.51
N LEU A 346 9.76 12.13 11.46
CA LEU A 346 9.39 10.71 11.54
C LEU A 346 10.57 9.87 12.05
N MET A 347 11.78 10.04 11.49
CA MET A 347 12.98 9.35 11.98
C MET A 347 13.22 9.58 13.48
N ARG A 348 13.11 10.83 13.95
CA ARG A 348 13.31 11.15 15.36
C ARG A 348 12.28 10.45 16.25
N ARG A 349 11.01 10.43 15.86
CA ARG A 349 9.95 9.79 16.64
C ARG A 349 10.12 8.29 16.75
N THR A 350 10.63 7.62 15.71
CA THR A 350 10.92 6.19 15.77
C THR A 350 12.07 5.90 16.73
N ASN A 351 13.13 6.72 16.72
CA ASN A 351 14.21 6.63 17.72
C ASN A 351 13.69 6.79 19.16
N GLU A 352 12.78 7.73 19.39
CA GLU A 352 12.17 7.98 20.71
C GLU A 352 11.31 6.81 21.20
N ARG A 353 10.80 5.95 20.30
CA ARG A 353 10.09 4.71 20.63
C ARG A 353 11.03 3.54 20.95
N GLY A 354 12.34 3.71 20.81
CA GLY A 354 13.34 2.66 21.03
C GLY A 354 13.58 1.76 19.81
N GLU A 355 13.11 2.16 18.63
CA GLU A 355 13.34 1.47 17.36
C GLU A 355 14.41 2.24 16.57
N GLU A 356 15.61 1.66 16.39
CA GLU A 356 16.65 2.29 15.58
C GLU A 356 16.35 2.11 14.07
N PRO A 357 16.30 3.19 13.26
CA PRO A 357 16.10 3.13 11.83
C PRO A 357 17.30 2.47 11.17
N GLU A 358 17.06 1.71 10.09
CA GLU A 358 18.15 0.96 9.46
C GLU A 358 19.24 1.90 8.89
N PRO A 359 20.52 1.70 9.24
CA PRO A 359 21.58 2.53 8.73
C PRO A 359 21.72 2.34 7.21
N VAL A 360 21.65 3.45 6.48
CA VAL A 360 22.03 3.50 5.07
C VAL A 360 23.55 3.42 5.01
N ARG A 361 24.11 2.22 4.81
CA ARG A 361 25.53 2.07 4.51
C ARG A 361 25.79 2.72 3.14
N SER A 362 26.54 3.82 3.12
CA SER A 362 27.13 4.37 1.89
C SER A 362 28.00 3.29 1.26
N ARG A 363 27.86 3.08 -0.05
CA ARG A 363 28.78 2.23 -0.81
C ARG A 363 30.18 2.78 -0.79
#